data_AF-A0AAV8G7D6-F1
#
_entry.id   AF-A0AAV8G7D6-F1
#
_cell.length_a   1.000
_cell.length_b   1.000
_cell.length_c   1.000
_cell.angle_alpha   90.00
_cell.angle_beta   90.00
_cell.angle_gamma   90.00
#
_symmetry.space_group_name_H-M   'P 1'
#
loop_
_entity.id
_entity.type
_entity.pdbx_description
1 polymer ?
#
loop_
_entity_poly.entity_id
_entity_poly.type
_entity_poly.pdbx_seq_one_letter_code
_entity_poly.pdbx_strand_id
1 'polypeptide(L)'
;MSVTWSQPKLRELCKKHGIYITAWGPLGTYGEIWGSNLIMENPTLEYIASIRGKTVAQVALRWLYEQKVTMIAKSFNKERMKENLQIFDWKLTKEEAKLIAKIPQQRRYQGNEFVSPSGPYKTVDELWDGEI
;
A
#
# COMPACT_ATOMS: atom_id res chain seq x y z
N MET A 1 0.17 4.56 0.91
CA MET A 1 -0.28 3.45 1.78
C MET A 1 -0.34 2.19 0.94
N SER A 2 0.13 1.07 1.47
CA SER A 2 0.08 -0.24 0.81
C SER A 2 0.12 -1.35 1.87
N VAL A 3 0.10 -2.61 1.43
CA VAL A 3 0.30 -3.78 2.31
C VAL A 3 1.67 -3.79 3.02
N THR A 4 2.69 -3.14 2.43
CA THR A 4 4.05 -2.99 3.01
C THR A 4 4.23 -1.66 3.74
N TRP A 5 3.20 -0.78 3.77
CA TRP A 5 3.22 0.48 4.52
C TRP A 5 1.80 0.91 4.89
N SER A 6 1.33 0.40 6.02
CA SER A 6 -0.06 0.44 6.48
C SER A 6 -0.45 1.71 7.25
N GLN A 7 0.52 2.50 7.69
CA GLN A 7 0.35 3.82 8.33
C GLN A 7 -0.69 3.85 9.48
N PRO A 8 -0.58 2.99 10.51
CA PRO A 8 -1.60 2.86 11.55
C PRO A 8 -1.82 4.16 12.35
N LYS A 9 -0.75 4.87 12.70
CA LYS A 9 -0.81 6.14 13.46
C LYS A 9 -1.55 7.23 12.68
N LEU A 10 -1.15 7.48 11.43
CA LEU A 10 -1.83 8.42 10.54
C LEU A 10 -3.30 8.03 10.29
N ARG A 11 -3.61 6.73 10.14
CA ARG A 11 -4.99 6.26 9.95
C ARG A 11 -5.89 6.57 11.13
N GLU A 12 -5.44 6.33 12.35
CA GLU A 12 -6.23 6.64 13.54
C GLU A 12 -6.40 8.16 13.72
N LEU A 13 -5.35 8.95 13.44
CA LEU A 13 -5.46 10.42 13.45
C LEU A 13 -6.50 10.90 12.43
N CYS A 14 -6.38 10.50 11.16
CA CYS A 14 -7.32 10.91 10.12
C CYS A 14 -8.75 10.50 10.46
N LYS A 15 -8.96 9.27 10.95
CA LYS A 15 -10.27 8.78 11.39
C LYS A 15 -10.86 9.63 12.52
N LYS A 16 -10.05 10.02 13.52
CA LYS A 16 -10.49 10.90 14.64
C LYS A 16 -10.97 12.25 14.12
N HIS A 17 -10.41 12.75 13.03
CA HIS A 17 -10.72 14.05 12.44
C HIS A 17 -11.68 13.99 11.24
N GLY A 18 -12.23 12.81 10.90
CA GLY A 18 -13.11 12.67 9.73
C GLY A 18 -12.41 12.88 8.38
N ILE A 19 -11.09 12.70 8.33
CA ILE A 19 -10.27 12.83 7.13
C ILE A 19 -10.20 11.48 6.42
N TYR A 20 -10.53 11.46 5.13
CA TYR A 20 -10.38 10.27 4.29
C TYR A 20 -8.95 10.13 3.77
N ILE A 21 -8.40 8.93 3.90
CA ILE A 21 -7.07 8.60 3.35
C ILE A 21 -7.23 7.97 1.97
N THR A 22 -6.49 8.53 1.01
CA THR A 22 -6.29 7.93 -0.32
C THR A 22 -4.90 7.31 -0.42
N ALA A 23 -4.86 6.00 -0.66
CA ALA A 23 -3.64 5.27 -0.90
C ALA A 23 -3.06 5.60 -2.28
N TRP A 24 -2.01 6.42 -2.29
CA TRP A 24 -1.11 6.57 -3.43
C TRP A 24 -0.08 5.43 -3.48
N GLY A 25 0.25 4.99 -4.69
CA GLY A 25 1.15 3.84 -4.92
C GLY A 25 0.69 2.53 -4.28
N PRO A 26 -0.61 2.15 -4.34
CA PRO A 26 -1.15 1.00 -3.61
C PRO A 26 -0.50 -0.35 -4.01
N LEU A 27 0.06 -0.41 -5.22
CA LEU A 27 0.78 -1.55 -5.79
C LEU A 27 2.31 -1.32 -5.84
N GLY A 28 2.84 -0.41 -5.01
CA GLY A 28 4.28 -0.20 -4.87
C GLY A 28 4.93 0.47 -6.07
N THR A 29 4.14 1.18 -6.88
CA THR A 29 4.58 1.83 -8.13
C THR A 29 5.36 0.88 -9.04
N TYR A 30 4.90 -0.39 -9.09
CA TYR A 30 5.47 -1.46 -9.90
C TYR A 30 5.76 -1.03 -11.35
N GLY A 31 6.98 -1.35 -11.82
CA GLY A 31 7.45 -1.03 -13.16
C GLY A 31 7.98 0.39 -13.35
N GLU A 32 7.95 1.23 -12.32
CA GLU A 32 8.59 2.56 -12.35
C GLU A 32 10.00 2.51 -11.76
N ILE A 33 10.92 3.37 -12.23
CA ILE A 33 12.32 3.45 -11.76
C ILE A 33 12.45 3.74 -10.27
N TRP A 34 11.43 4.38 -9.69
CA TRP A 34 11.35 4.78 -8.29
C TRP A 34 10.36 3.90 -7.49
N GLY A 35 9.89 2.81 -8.11
CA GLY A 35 8.99 1.85 -7.50
C GLY A 35 9.65 0.60 -6.95
N SER A 36 8.82 -0.36 -6.55
CA SER A 36 9.26 -1.60 -5.91
C SER A 36 8.37 -2.77 -6.28
N ASN A 37 8.99 -3.91 -6.53
CA ASN A 37 8.29 -5.16 -6.81
C ASN A 37 7.88 -5.91 -5.53
N LEU A 38 8.24 -5.42 -4.34
CA LEU A 38 8.02 -6.14 -3.08
C LEU A 38 6.56 -6.52 -2.79
N ILE A 39 5.61 -5.78 -3.36
CA ILE A 39 4.19 -6.13 -3.27
C ILE A 39 3.85 -7.20 -4.30
N MET A 40 4.27 -7.02 -5.55
CA MET A 40 3.92 -7.92 -6.64
C MET A 40 4.59 -9.30 -6.54
N GLU A 41 5.76 -9.35 -5.90
CA GLU A 41 6.57 -10.57 -5.66
C GLU A 41 6.46 -11.06 -4.20
N ASN A 42 5.47 -10.57 -3.43
CA ASN A 42 5.32 -10.98 -2.04
C ASN A 42 4.77 -12.42 -1.94
N PRO A 43 5.50 -13.37 -1.31
CA PRO A 43 5.05 -14.76 -1.25
C PRO A 43 3.75 -14.95 -0.45
N THR A 44 3.48 -14.09 0.53
CA THR A 44 2.21 -14.14 1.28
C THR A 44 1.04 -13.74 0.39
N LEU A 45 1.21 -12.69 -0.42
CA LEU A 45 0.15 -12.24 -1.33
C LEU A 45 -0.05 -13.21 -2.49
N GLU A 46 1.03 -13.79 -3.01
CA GLU A 46 0.99 -14.83 -4.05
C GLU A 46 0.25 -16.09 -3.56
N TYR A 47 0.55 -16.55 -2.34
CA TYR A 47 -0.16 -17.67 -1.72
C TYR A 47 -1.67 -17.41 -1.61
N ILE A 48 -2.06 -16.24 -1.11
CA ILE A 48 -3.48 -15.86 -0.99
C ILE A 48 -4.14 -15.75 -2.37
N ALA A 49 -3.44 -15.13 -3.33
CA ALA A 49 -3.91 -14.97 -4.70
C ALA A 49 -4.21 -16.32 -5.36
N SER A 50 -3.31 -17.29 -5.21
CA SER A 50 -3.46 -18.68 -5.69
C SER A 50 -4.71 -19.35 -5.11
N ILE A 51 -4.89 -19.33 -3.78
CA ILE A 51 -6.05 -19.94 -3.11
C ILE A 51 -7.37 -19.31 -3.56
N ARG A 52 -7.36 -18.00 -3.80
CA ARG A 52 -8.58 -17.25 -4.17
C ARG A 52 -8.87 -17.25 -5.66
N GLY A 53 -7.96 -17.73 -6.51
CA GLY A 53 -8.06 -17.57 -7.96
C GLY A 53 -8.09 -16.09 -8.36
N LYS A 54 -7.27 -15.27 -7.70
CA LYS A 54 -7.15 -13.82 -7.91
C LYS A 54 -5.71 -13.45 -8.26
N THR A 55 -5.48 -12.21 -8.66
CA THR A 55 -4.11 -11.69 -8.86
C THR A 55 -3.56 -11.09 -7.56
N VAL A 56 -2.22 -11.01 -7.45
CA VAL A 56 -1.55 -10.34 -6.31
C VAL A 56 -2.03 -8.89 -6.14
N ALA A 57 -2.21 -8.18 -7.26
CA ALA A 57 -2.76 -6.83 -7.25
C ALA A 57 -4.17 -6.78 -6.66
N GLN A 58 -5.05 -7.71 -7.04
CA GLN A 58 -6.41 -7.78 -6.48
C GLN A 58 -6.39 -8.03 -4.98
N VAL A 59 -5.51 -8.90 -4.47
CA VAL A 59 -5.37 -9.17 -3.02
C VAL A 59 -4.90 -7.89 -2.29
N ALA A 60 -3.88 -7.21 -2.81
CA ALA A 60 -3.37 -5.98 -2.20
C ALA A 60 -4.42 -4.85 -2.18
N LEU A 61 -5.13 -4.65 -3.29
CA LEU A 61 -6.20 -3.64 -3.41
C LEU A 61 -7.41 -4.00 -2.54
N ARG A 62 -7.80 -5.29 -2.49
CA ARG A 62 -8.87 -5.77 -1.62
C ARG A 62 -8.54 -5.50 -0.15
N TRP A 63 -7.31 -5.75 0.27
CA TRP A 63 -6.88 -5.46 1.63
C TRP A 63 -7.03 -3.96 1.95
N LEU A 64 -6.59 -3.07 1.07
CA LEU A 64 -6.75 -1.62 1.22
C LEU A 64 -8.23 -1.22 1.33
N TYR A 65 -9.10 -1.83 0.51
CA TYR A 65 -10.54 -1.57 0.58
C TYR A 65 -11.11 -1.96 1.95
N GLU A 66 -10.73 -3.12 2.49
CA GLU A 66 -11.14 -3.56 3.83
C GLU A 66 -10.56 -2.70 4.97
N GLN A 67 -9.45 -2.00 4.71
CA GLN A 67 -8.89 -0.99 5.61
C GLN A 67 -9.66 0.33 5.64
N LYS A 68 -10.76 0.45 4.86
CA LYS A 68 -11.59 1.65 4.70
C LYS A 68 -10.80 2.85 4.16
N VAL A 69 -9.85 2.59 3.26
CA VAL A 69 -9.12 3.64 2.54
C VAL A 69 -9.47 3.60 1.06
N THR A 70 -9.50 4.77 0.41
CA THR A 70 -9.59 4.85 -1.06
C THR A 70 -8.20 4.59 -1.66
N MET A 71 -8.11 4.34 -2.96
CA MET A 71 -6.84 4.00 -3.61
C MET A 71 -6.78 4.44 -5.07
N ILE A 72 -5.58 4.73 -5.56
CA ILE A 72 -5.33 5.10 -6.96
C ILE A 72 -4.39 4.06 -7.58
N ALA A 73 -4.96 3.07 -8.28
CA ALA A 73 -4.20 2.01 -8.96
C ALA A 73 -3.98 2.36 -10.44
N LYS A 74 -2.78 2.84 -10.77
CA LYS A 74 -2.39 3.21 -12.14
C LYS A 74 -2.11 1.98 -13.00
N SER A 75 -2.66 1.95 -14.21
CA SER A 75 -2.29 1.00 -15.26
C SER A 75 -2.57 1.61 -16.64
N PHE A 76 -1.72 1.28 -17.62
CA PHE A 76 -1.97 1.55 -19.04
C PHE A 76 -2.43 0.31 -19.82
N ASN A 77 -2.48 -0.85 -19.16
CA ASN A 77 -3.02 -2.09 -19.73
C ASN A 77 -4.49 -2.25 -19.34
N LYS A 78 -5.35 -2.51 -20.33
CA LYS A 78 -6.81 -2.54 -20.19
C LYS A 78 -7.29 -3.72 -19.34
N GLU A 79 -6.65 -4.86 -19.47
CA GLU A 79 -6.97 -6.08 -18.73
C GLU A 79 -6.70 -5.87 -17.24
N ARG A 80 -5.52 -5.36 -16.87
CA ARG A 80 -5.19 -4.98 -15.49
C ARG A 80 -6.11 -3.92 -14.92
N MET A 81 -6.54 -2.94 -15.72
CA MET A 81 -7.53 -1.94 -15.27
C MET A 81 -8.86 -2.60 -14.90
N LYS A 82 -9.33 -3.58 -15.69
CA LYS A 82 -10.53 -4.36 -15.37
C LYS A 82 -10.33 -5.20 -14.12
N GLU A 83 -9.20 -5.91 -14.01
CA GLU A 83 -8.87 -6.75 -12.84
C GLU A 83 -8.83 -5.93 -11.54
N ASN A 84 -8.22 -4.73 -11.57
CA ASN A 84 -8.14 -3.84 -10.42
C ASN A 84 -9.52 -3.37 -9.91
N LEU A 85 -10.55 -3.41 -10.76
CA LEU A 85 -11.94 -3.10 -10.37
C LEU A 85 -12.69 -4.32 -9.82
N GLN A 86 -12.19 -5.54 -10.02
CA GLN A 86 -12.82 -6.80 -9.59
C GLN A 86 -12.40 -7.20 -8.16
N ILE A 87 -12.50 -6.24 -7.23
CA ILE A 87 -12.10 -6.41 -5.82
C ILE A 87 -13.28 -6.32 -4.84
N PHE A 88 -14.49 -6.04 -5.33
CA PHE A 88 -15.63 -5.68 -4.48
C PHE A 88 -16.56 -6.87 -4.14
N ASP A 89 -16.61 -7.87 -5.00
CA ASP A 89 -17.52 -9.03 -4.97
C ASP A 89 -17.04 -10.20 -4.09
N TRP A 90 -15.88 -10.06 -3.44
CA TRP A 90 -15.30 -11.06 -2.54
C TRP A 90 -14.62 -10.40 -1.35
N LYS A 91 -14.24 -11.17 -0.32
CA LYS A 91 -13.57 -10.65 0.88
C LYS A 91 -12.45 -11.57 1.37
N LEU A 92 -11.46 -10.97 2.03
CA LEU A 92 -10.42 -11.72 2.72
C LEU A 92 -11.01 -12.42 3.96
N THR A 93 -10.46 -13.58 4.31
CA THR A 93 -10.74 -14.20 5.61
C THR A 93 -9.98 -13.48 6.71
N LYS A 94 -10.34 -13.75 7.97
CA LYS A 94 -9.60 -13.22 9.12
C LYS A 94 -8.16 -13.76 9.14
N GLU A 95 -7.98 -15.00 8.71
CA GLU A 95 -6.70 -15.70 8.64
C GLU A 95 -5.79 -15.07 7.59
N GLU A 96 -6.33 -14.78 6.40
CA GLU A 96 -5.61 -14.08 5.33
C GLU A 96 -5.24 -12.66 5.74
N ALA A 97 -6.17 -11.92 6.36
CA ALA A 97 -5.88 -10.59 6.88
C ALA A 97 -4.77 -10.61 7.94
N LYS A 98 -4.74 -11.65 8.80
CA LYS A 98 -3.65 -11.86 9.78
C LYS A 98 -2.31 -12.18 9.10
N LEU A 99 -2.31 -12.91 7.99
CA LEU A 99 -1.09 -13.16 7.21
C LEU A 99 -0.56 -11.86 6.60
N ILE A 100 -1.42 -11.07 5.97
CA ILE A 100 -1.04 -9.77 5.39
C ILE A 100 -0.51 -8.82 6.47
N ALA A 101 -1.10 -8.82 7.67
CA ALA A 101 -0.64 -7.99 8.79
C ALA A 101 0.78 -8.31 9.28
N LYS A 102 1.35 -9.47 8.92
CA LYS A 102 2.73 -9.86 9.23
C LYS A 102 3.75 -9.40 8.18
N ILE A 103 3.29 -8.83 7.06
CA ILE A 103 4.20 -8.33 6.02
C ILE A 103 5.06 -7.21 6.63
N PRO A 104 6.40 -7.25 6.47
CA PRO A 104 7.29 -6.21 6.96
C PRO A 104 6.87 -4.82 6.47
N GLN A 105 6.85 -3.86 7.40
CA GLN A 105 6.44 -2.49 7.12
C GLN A 105 7.67 -1.62 6.84
N GLN A 106 7.63 -0.83 5.76
CA GLN A 106 8.69 0.10 5.41
C GLN A 106 8.17 1.24 4.53
N ARG A 107 8.51 2.49 4.88
CA ARG A 107 8.31 3.62 3.96
C ARG A 107 9.30 3.52 2.80
N ARG A 108 8.77 3.33 1.60
CA ARG A 108 9.58 3.22 0.38
C ARG A 108 9.96 4.57 -0.21
N TYR A 109 8.96 5.43 -0.43
CA TYR A 109 9.22 6.79 -0.83
C TYR A 109 9.54 7.63 0.40
N GLN A 110 10.83 7.88 0.61
CA GLN A 110 11.35 8.59 1.78
C GLN A 110 11.41 10.12 1.59
N GLY A 111 11.29 10.62 0.36
CA GLY A 111 11.36 12.07 0.10
C GLY A 111 12.75 12.66 0.33
N ASN A 112 13.81 11.90 0.00
CA ASN A 112 15.21 12.31 0.19
C ASN A 112 15.55 13.64 -0.50
N GLU A 113 14.86 13.96 -1.59
CA GLU A 113 14.97 15.22 -2.32
C GLU A 113 14.54 16.45 -1.50
N PHE A 114 13.79 16.26 -0.41
CA PHE A 114 13.35 17.33 0.48
C PHE A 114 14.24 17.49 1.72
N VAL A 115 15.30 16.67 1.84
CA VAL A 115 16.19 16.63 2.99
C VAL A 115 17.55 17.22 2.61
N SER A 116 18.02 18.21 3.36
CA SER A 116 19.38 18.74 3.18
C SER A 116 19.90 19.42 4.46
N PRO A 117 21.23 19.50 4.65
CA PRO A 117 21.80 20.16 5.84
C PRO A 117 21.43 21.64 6.01
N SER A 118 21.16 22.33 4.90
CA SER A 118 20.73 23.73 4.86
C SER A 118 19.22 23.90 4.67
N GLY A 119 18.48 22.80 4.56
CA GLY A 119 17.04 22.78 4.33
C GLY A 119 16.21 22.84 5.61
N PRO A 120 14.88 22.93 5.47
CA PRO A 120 13.97 22.91 6.61
C PRO A 120 13.95 21.55 7.34
N TYR A 121 14.28 20.46 6.64
CA TYR A 121 14.42 19.11 7.20
C TYR A 121 15.85 18.62 6.97
N LYS A 122 16.55 18.25 8.03
CA LYS A 122 17.95 17.79 8.00
C LYS A 122 18.06 16.28 7.87
N THR A 123 17.01 15.55 8.25
CA THR A 123 16.94 14.09 8.14
C THR A 123 15.57 13.64 7.61
N VAL A 124 15.51 12.41 7.11
CA VAL A 124 14.24 11.76 6.73
C VAL A 124 13.34 11.55 7.95
N ASP A 125 13.92 11.32 9.12
CA ASP A 125 13.18 11.18 10.38
C ASP A 125 12.44 12.48 10.74
N GLU A 126 13.13 13.63 10.63
CA GLU A 126 12.54 14.96 10.80
C GLU A 126 11.43 15.25 9.79
N LEU A 127 11.60 14.83 8.53
CA LEU A 127 10.58 15.02 7.48
C LEU A 127 9.28 14.26 7.77
N TRP A 128 9.36 13.11 8.45
CA TRP A 128 8.22 12.22 8.70
C TRP A 128 7.78 12.15 10.17
N ASP A 129 8.30 13.02 11.02
CA ASP A 129 8.03 13.01 12.48
C ASP A 129 8.23 11.61 13.10
N GLY A 130 9.28 10.90 12.67
CA GLY A 130 9.61 9.54 13.11
C GLY A 130 8.82 8.41 12.44
N GLU A 131 7.96 8.68 11.45
CA GLU A 131 7.16 7.66 10.75
C GLU A 131 7.87 7.12 9.48
N ILE A 132 8.97 6.37 9.66
CA ILE A 132 9.80 5.79 8.58
C ILE A 132 9.67 4.26 8.44
#